data_AF-A0A7S1FNV9-F1
#
_entry.id   AF-A0A7S1FNV9-F1
#
_cell.length_a   1.000
_cell.length_b   1.000
_cell.length_c   1.000
_cell.angle_alpha   90.00
_cell.angle_beta   90.00
_cell.angle_gamma   90.00
#
_symmetry.space_group_name_H-M   'P 1'
#
loop_
_entity.id
_entity.type
_entity.pdbx_description
1 polymer ?
#
loop_
_entity_poly.entity_id
_entity_poly.type
_entity_poly.pdbx_seq_one_letter_code
_entity_poly.pdbx_strand_id
1 'polypeptide(L)'
;KYPKELDEFDDKPSKLSLELSSHPGKGIIHTIDFLKSLSSAKLHNISFAGIGPKEASACVIREGNRLRCTDSGDFLSFLHNAQEGAMIVWNGSEESEKQTGEWIILNDGKVSLTEVPHLYLGVLPQRTLHFVPSESPNRLISENHALLKQLQNQINDTEEKGILLTLSSHPDYGVMFGELPYMEIQCVTVAYLFIGPVESSALARFTRKNEIIFEDHDGLVMRSVGNILENGNFVIATKDNCTHPRPGMSFQVNDDGSISPVEAPNLVLGFYDLSALSNDSSIQIKVEGKKKRNMWLHSLNEKVQKIILENT
;
A
#
# COMPACT_ATOMS: atom_id res chain seq x y z
N LYS A 1 24.59 7.84 -10.42
CA LYS A 1 25.92 8.42 -10.75
C LYS A 1 26.95 7.86 -9.77
N TYR A 2 27.60 6.73 -10.05
CA TYR A 2 28.78 6.32 -9.26
C TYR A 2 29.77 5.55 -10.13
N PRO A 3 30.92 6.16 -10.43
CA PRO A 3 32.17 5.46 -10.52
C PRO A 3 33.17 6.21 -9.65
N LYS A 4 33.10 6.01 -8.33
CA LYS A 4 34.22 6.21 -7.43
C LYS A 4 34.10 5.13 -6.38
N GLU A 5 35.12 4.28 -6.36
CA GLU A 5 35.34 3.22 -5.39
C GLU A 5 34.99 3.78 -4.00
N LEU A 6 34.00 3.16 -3.34
CA LEU A 6 33.88 3.25 -1.91
C LEU A 6 35.12 2.51 -1.38
N ASP A 7 36.24 3.21 -1.24
CA ASP A 7 37.41 2.67 -0.59
C ASP A 7 36.97 2.22 0.80
N GLU A 8 37.22 0.95 1.15
CA GLU A 8 36.89 0.33 2.44
C GLU A 8 37.56 1.04 3.64
N PHE A 9 38.36 2.09 3.38
CA PHE A 9 39.20 2.81 4.34
C PHE A 9 38.91 4.31 4.45
N ASP A 10 37.87 4.84 3.80
CA ASP A 10 37.45 6.24 4.04
C ASP A 10 36.59 6.28 5.33
N ASP A 11 37.24 6.51 6.47
CA ASP A 11 36.69 6.52 7.85
C ASP A 11 35.58 7.58 8.10
N LYS A 12 35.12 8.27 7.05
CA LYS A 12 33.92 9.10 7.13
C LYS A 12 32.80 8.38 6.39
N PRO A 13 31.69 8.03 7.06
CA PRO A 13 30.52 7.51 6.34
C PRO A 13 30.11 8.54 5.30
N SER A 14 30.42 8.25 4.03
CA SER A 14 29.96 9.07 2.93
C SER A 14 28.45 8.94 2.92
N LYS A 15 27.76 9.99 3.36
CA LYS A 15 26.30 10.03 3.32
C LYS A 15 25.90 10.06 1.85
N LEU A 16 25.25 9.00 1.39
CA LEU A 16 24.79 8.87 0.02
C LEU A 16 23.31 9.20 -0.04
N SER A 17 22.95 10.25 -0.78
CA SER A 17 21.55 10.53 -1.09
C SER A 17 21.04 9.52 -2.12
N LEU A 18 19.91 8.85 -1.83
CA LEU A 18 19.27 7.88 -2.74
C LEU A 18 18.48 8.56 -3.87
N GLU A 19 19.16 9.38 -4.67
CA GLU A 19 18.58 10.05 -5.84
C GLU A 19 18.47 9.11 -7.05
N LEU A 20 17.37 9.22 -7.79
CA LEU A 20 17.09 8.38 -8.94
C LEU A 20 17.59 9.05 -10.22
N SER A 21 18.63 8.49 -10.85
CA SER A 21 19.06 8.96 -12.17
C SER A 21 18.06 8.63 -13.28
N SER A 22 17.23 7.59 -13.10
CA SER A 22 16.15 7.23 -14.03
C SER A 22 14.96 8.19 -13.97
N HIS A 23 14.81 8.94 -12.87
CA HIS A 23 13.69 9.86 -12.63
C HIS A 23 14.24 11.19 -12.10
N PRO A 24 14.76 12.08 -12.98
CA PRO A 24 15.38 13.33 -12.56
C PRO A 24 14.47 14.15 -11.63
N GLY A 25 15.01 14.62 -10.50
CA GLY A 25 14.26 15.35 -9.49
C GLY A 25 13.54 14.47 -8.46
N LYS A 26 13.70 13.14 -8.54
CA LYS A 26 13.13 12.19 -7.58
C LYS A 26 14.20 11.42 -6.81
N GLY A 27 13.81 10.90 -5.65
CA GLY A 27 14.62 10.02 -4.81
C GLY A 27 13.78 9.05 -4.01
N ILE A 28 14.44 8.07 -3.40
CA ILE A 28 13.84 7.12 -2.47
C ILE A 28 13.66 7.84 -1.13
N ILE A 29 12.43 7.85 -0.62
CA ILE A 29 12.07 8.55 0.62
C ILE A 29 11.57 7.57 1.67
N HIS A 30 11.56 8.01 2.92
CA HIS A 30 10.96 7.29 4.02
C HIS A 30 9.50 7.72 4.19
N THR A 31 8.54 6.82 3.98
CA THR A 31 7.11 7.15 4.19
C THR A 31 6.76 6.88 5.66
N ILE A 32 7.28 7.73 6.55
CA ILE A 32 7.23 7.56 8.02
C ILE A 32 5.80 7.47 8.59
N ASP A 33 4.80 8.04 7.93
CA ASP A 33 3.51 8.29 8.58
C ASP A 33 2.33 7.46 8.08
N PHE A 34 2.56 6.56 7.12
CA PHE A 34 1.45 6.04 6.33
C PHE A 34 0.78 4.77 6.88
N LEU A 35 1.48 4.00 7.73
CA LEU A 35 1.02 2.67 8.17
C LEU A 35 1.09 2.42 9.66
N LYS A 36 0.95 3.48 10.46
CA LYS A 36 0.67 3.32 11.90
C LYS A 36 -0.58 2.45 12.15
N SER A 37 -1.46 2.32 11.15
CA SER A 37 -2.68 1.51 11.15
C SER A 37 -2.43 0.00 11.21
N LEU A 38 -1.41 -0.56 10.54
CA LEU A 38 -1.10 -2.02 10.49
C LEU A 38 -0.54 -2.60 11.82
N SER A 39 -0.85 -1.92 12.92
CA SER A 39 -0.53 -2.14 14.33
C SER A 39 -1.02 -3.46 14.94
N SER A 40 -0.97 -4.56 14.18
CA SER A 40 -0.74 -5.87 14.77
C SER A 40 0.69 -5.90 15.34
N ALA A 41 0.87 -6.57 16.48
CA ALA A 41 2.06 -6.50 17.34
C ALA A 41 3.43 -6.79 16.69
N LYS A 42 3.49 -7.14 15.39
CA LYS A 42 4.71 -7.53 14.68
C LYS A 42 5.18 -6.55 13.59
N LEU A 43 4.37 -5.58 13.16
CA LEU A 43 4.73 -4.64 12.08
C LEU A 43 5.04 -3.22 12.57
N HIS A 44 5.17 -3.03 13.89
CA HIS A 44 5.26 -1.72 14.53
C HIS A 44 6.45 -0.84 14.10
N ASN A 45 7.45 -1.41 13.42
CA ASN A 45 8.67 -0.72 13.01
C ASN A 45 8.95 -0.83 11.51
N ILE A 46 7.93 -1.13 10.69
CA ILE A 46 8.10 -1.18 9.24
C ILE A 46 7.53 0.10 8.64
N SER A 47 8.41 0.88 8.02
CA SER A 47 8.02 2.01 7.19
C SER A 47 8.26 1.68 5.73
N PHE A 48 7.49 2.23 4.81
CA PHE A 48 7.66 1.88 3.40
C PHE A 48 8.70 2.79 2.76
N ALA A 49 9.45 2.24 1.80
CA ALA A 49 10.24 3.07 0.91
C ALA A 49 9.31 3.60 -0.20
N GLY A 50 9.26 4.91 -0.32
CA GLY A 50 8.45 5.59 -1.35
C GLY A 50 9.33 6.32 -2.34
N ILE A 51 8.69 6.99 -3.29
CA ILE A 51 9.36 7.88 -4.25
C ILE A 51 8.83 9.28 -4.03
N GLY A 52 9.74 10.20 -3.79
CA GLY A 52 9.44 11.60 -3.53
C GLY A 52 10.40 12.54 -4.24
N PRO A 53 10.27 13.85 -3.99
CA PRO A 53 11.20 14.86 -4.50
C PRO A 53 12.62 14.59 -4.00
N LYS A 54 13.64 14.84 -4.83
CA LYS A 54 15.04 14.51 -4.51
C LYS A 54 15.52 15.18 -3.22
N GLU A 55 14.95 16.32 -2.85
CA GLU A 55 15.27 17.08 -1.64
C GLU A 55 14.87 16.34 -0.37
N ALA A 56 13.92 15.40 -0.47
CA ALA A 56 13.47 14.53 0.61
C ALA A 56 14.11 13.12 0.58
N SER A 57 15.08 12.89 -0.32
CA SER A 57 15.73 11.58 -0.46
C SER A 57 16.35 11.14 0.85
N ALA A 58 16.14 9.86 1.19
CA ALA A 58 16.84 9.23 2.29
C ALA A 58 18.36 9.28 2.05
N CYS A 59 19.08 9.73 3.07
CA CYS A 59 20.52 9.60 3.12
C CYS A 59 20.87 8.25 3.73
N VAL A 60 21.77 7.50 3.10
CA VAL A 60 22.19 6.18 3.58
C VAL A 60 23.69 6.08 3.74
N ILE A 61 24.10 5.13 4.58
CA ILE A 61 25.46 4.60 4.64
C ILE A 61 25.44 3.13 4.26
N ARG A 62 26.54 2.65 3.69
CA ARG A 62 26.71 1.24 3.36
C ARG A 62 27.36 0.52 4.54
N GLU A 63 26.69 -0.50 5.07
CA GLU A 63 27.21 -1.39 6.10
C GLU A 63 27.28 -2.81 5.52
N GLY A 64 28.46 -3.22 5.03
CA GLY A 64 28.61 -4.44 4.24
C GLY A 64 27.79 -4.37 2.95
N ASN A 65 26.84 -5.30 2.76
CA ASN A 65 25.88 -5.26 1.64
C ASN A 65 24.54 -4.63 2.03
N ARG A 66 24.44 -3.91 3.16
CA ARG A 66 23.19 -3.29 3.58
C ARG A 66 23.24 -1.78 3.39
N LEU A 67 22.06 -1.20 3.15
CA LEU A 67 21.88 0.25 3.07
C LEU A 67 21.12 0.71 4.31
N ARG A 68 21.80 1.47 5.17
CA ARG A 68 21.22 1.98 6.43
C ARG A 68 20.90 3.46 6.31
N CYS A 69 19.66 3.83 6.58
CA CYS A 69 19.22 5.22 6.66
C CYS A 69 19.99 5.96 7.77
N THR A 70 20.58 7.12 7.47
CA THR A 70 21.34 7.90 8.45
C THR A 70 20.48 8.57 9.50
N ASP A 71 19.22 8.83 9.16
CA ASP A 71 18.34 9.65 9.98
C ASP A 71 17.53 8.79 10.95
N SER A 72 17.04 7.62 10.50
CA SER A 72 16.29 6.68 11.34
C SER A 72 17.14 5.53 11.88
N GLY A 73 18.26 5.21 11.23
CA GLY A 73 19.05 4.02 11.53
C GLY A 73 18.49 2.72 10.94
N ASP A 74 17.35 2.78 10.24
CA ASP A 74 16.67 1.62 9.65
C ASP A 74 17.40 1.12 8.40
N PHE A 75 17.31 -0.18 8.13
CA PHE A 75 17.85 -0.78 6.91
C PHE A 75 16.82 -0.84 5.80
N LEU A 76 17.24 -0.52 4.58
CA LEU A 76 16.44 -0.78 3.38
C LEU A 76 16.33 -2.29 3.17
N SER A 77 15.12 -2.81 3.10
CA SER A 77 14.82 -4.24 2.93
C SER A 77 13.52 -4.41 2.12
N PHE A 78 12.97 -5.62 2.08
CA PHE A 78 11.69 -5.94 1.47
C PHE A 78 10.76 -6.62 2.49
N LEU A 79 9.46 -6.42 2.35
CA LEU A 79 8.47 -6.84 3.36
C LEU A 79 8.30 -8.37 3.46
N HIS A 80 8.51 -9.09 2.36
CA HIS A 80 8.21 -10.52 2.22
C HIS A 80 9.40 -11.30 1.67
N ASN A 81 9.22 -12.04 0.57
CA ASN A 81 10.30 -12.72 -0.14
C ASN A 81 10.84 -11.84 -1.26
N ALA A 82 12.10 -12.02 -1.64
CA ALA A 82 12.66 -11.35 -2.79
C ALA A 82 12.11 -11.92 -4.09
N GLN A 83 11.17 -11.19 -4.67
CA GLN A 83 10.51 -11.51 -5.94
C GLN A 83 10.12 -10.21 -6.64
N GLU A 84 9.78 -10.30 -7.93
CA GLU A 84 9.24 -9.17 -8.67
C GLU A 84 7.98 -8.63 -7.97
N GLY A 85 7.91 -7.30 -7.82
CA GLY A 85 6.81 -6.64 -7.11
C GLY A 85 6.90 -6.66 -5.58
N ALA A 86 7.96 -7.23 -5.00
CA ALA A 86 8.18 -7.16 -3.56
C ALA A 86 8.25 -5.70 -3.08
N MET A 87 7.47 -5.38 -2.05
CA MET A 87 7.43 -4.04 -1.47
C MET A 87 8.70 -3.76 -0.68
N ILE A 88 9.29 -2.60 -0.94
CA ILE A 88 10.51 -2.13 -0.28
C ILE A 88 10.15 -1.35 0.97
N VAL A 89 10.89 -1.62 2.04
CA VAL A 89 10.62 -1.08 3.37
C VAL A 89 11.90 -0.64 4.06
N TRP A 90 11.76 0.23 5.04
CA TRP A 90 12.74 0.59 6.05
C TRP A 90 12.42 -0.20 7.31
N ASN A 91 13.34 -1.08 7.73
CA ASN A 91 13.18 -1.97 8.87
C ASN A 91 14.16 -1.59 9.99
N GLY A 92 13.60 -1.24 11.15
CA GLY A 92 14.37 -0.79 12.32
C GLY A 92 14.75 -1.87 13.34
N SER A 93 14.46 -3.15 13.09
CA SER A 93 14.76 -4.20 14.08
C SER A 93 16.02 -5.01 13.73
N GLU A 94 17.05 -4.88 14.57
CA GLU A 94 18.28 -5.68 14.47
C GLU A 94 18.01 -7.19 14.61
N GLU A 95 16.93 -7.58 15.30
CA GLU A 95 16.59 -9.00 15.50
C GLU A 95 15.96 -9.68 14.26
N SER A 96 15.41 -8.91 13.32
CA SER A 96 14.91 -9.42 12.04
C SER A 96 16.00 -9.55 10.97
N GLU A 97 17.25 -9.15 11.29
CA GLU A 97 18.41 -9.09 10.39
C GLU A 97 18.87 -10.42 9.81
N LYS A 98 18.31 -11.55 10.26
CA LYS A 98 18.58 -12.82 9.63
C LYS A 98 17.80 -12.89 8.31
N GLN A 99 18.46 -12.41 7.25
CA GLN A 99 18.31 -12.79 5.84
C GLN A 99 17.58 -11.85 4.85
N THR A 100 16.99 -10.71 5.24
CA THR A 100 16.29 -9.86 4.26
C THR A 100 17.04 -8.55 3.97
N GLY A 101 17.22 -8.22 2.69
CA GLY A 101 17.65 -6.88 2.27
C GLY A 101 19.15 -6.64 2.10
N GLU A 102 19.94 -7.64 1.72
CA GLU A 102 21.29 -7.37 1.19
C GLU A 102 21.21 -6.92 -0.26
N TRP A 103 21.87 -5.81 -0.55
CA TRP A 103 21.89 -5.13 -1.83
C TRP A 103 23.29 -5.11 -2.45
N ILE A 104 23.33 -5.37 -3.75
CA ILE A 104 24.49 -5.16 -4.62
C ILE A 104 24.25 -3.89 -5.42
N ILE A 105 25.18 -2.95 -5.35
CA ILE A 105 25.23 -1.80 -6.25
C ILE A 105 26.14 -2.19 -7.42
N LEU A 106 25.56 -2.24 -8.62
CA LEU A 106 26.28 -2.58 -9.84
C LEU A 106 27.04 -1.36 -10.41
N ASN A 107 28.03 -1.64 -11.27
CA ASN A 107 28.84 -0.59 -11.92
C ASN A 107 28.01 0.37 -12.80
N ASP A 108 26.83 -0.05 -13.26
CA ASP A 108 25.90 0.80 -14.00
C ASP A 108 24.97 1.64 -13.10
N GLY A 109 25.14 1.52 -11.77
CA GLY A 109 24.37 2.23 -10.75
C GLY A 109 23.03 1.58 -10.42
N LYS A 110 22.69 0.42 -11.00
CA LYS A 110 21.52 -0.35 -10.58
C LYS A 110 21.76 -0.93 -9.18
N VAL A 111 20.67 -1.04 -8.43
CA VAL A 111 20.66 -1.66 -7.10
C VAL A 111 19.87 -2.96 -7.22
N SER A 112 20.47 -4.07 -6.84
CA SER A 112 19.90 -5.42 -6.94
C SER A 112 20.02 -6.14 -5.61
N LEU A 113 19.24 -7.20 -5.40
CA LEU A 113 19.34 -8.03 -4.20
C LEU A 113 20.44 -9.08 -4.37
N THR A 114 21.22 -9.32 -3.31
CA THR A 114 22.29 -10.33 -3.34
C THR A 114 21.76 -11.73 -3.65
N GLU A 115 20.60 -12.09 -3.12
CA GLU A 115 20.00 -13.42 -3.29
C GLU A 115 19.32 -13.63 -4.65
N VAL A 116 18.90 -12.55 -5.32
CA VAL A 116 18.24 -12.58 -6.63
C VAL A 116 18.79 -11.48 -7.55
N PRO A 117 20.05 -11.62 -8.02
CA PRO A 117 20.78 -10.53 -8.69
C PRO A 117 20.22 -10.11 -10.07
N HIS A 118 19.19 -10.81 -10.56
CA HIS A 118 18.46 -10.47 -11.77
C HIS A 118 17.29 -9.50 -11.52
N LEU A 119 16.88 -9.31 -10.26
CA LEU A 119 15.87 -8.35 -9.86
C LEU A 119 16.53 -7.05 -9.41
N TYR A 120 15.97 -5.93 -9.86
CA TYR A 120 16.48 -4.61 -9.56
C TYR A 120 15.45 -3.81 -8.79
N LEU A 121 15.93 -2.88 -7.97
CA LEU A 121 15.10 -1.86 -7.36
C LEU A 121 14.42 -1.03 -8.45
N GLY A 122 13.10 -1.18 -8.53
CA GLY A 122 12.26 -0.53 -9.53
C GLY A 122 11.38 0.57 -8.94
N VAL A 123 10.85 1.39 -9.84
CA VAL A 123 9.82 2.39 -9.54
C VAL A 123 8.52 1.90 -10.15
N LEU A 124 7.47 1.84 -9.33
CA LEU A 124 6.12 1.62 -9.83
C LEU A 124 5.49 2.98 -10.16
N PRO A 125 5.13 3.27 -11.43
CA PRO A 125 4.61 4.58 -11.82
C PRO A 125 3.16 4.82 -11.34
N GLN A 126 2.41 3.77 -11.02
CA GLN A 126 1.02 3.86 -10.62
C GLN A 126 0.87 4.30 -9.15
N ARG A 127 -0.19 5.05 -8.85
CA ARG A 127 -0.49 5.53 -7.50
C ARG A 127 -1.33 4.50 -6.78
N THR A 128 -0.91 4.04 -5.61
CA THR A 128 -1.68 3.10 -4.79
C THR A 128 -3.02 3.71 -4.35
N LEU A 129 -4.05 2.88 -4.25
CA LEU A 129 -5.37 3.27 -3.80
C LEU A 129 -5.43 3.29 -2.25
N HIS A 130 -6.02 4.33 -1.70
CA HIS A 130 -6.09 4.56 -0.25
C HIS A 130 -7.43 5.13 0.18
N PHE A 131 -7.64 5.14 1.49
CA PHE A 131 -8.60 6.04 2.09
C PHE A 131 -8.01 7.43 2.32
N VAL A 132 -8.76 8.45 1.94
CA VAL A 132 -8.49 9.87 2.21
C VAL A 132 -9.72 10.50 2.89
N PRO A 133 -9.62 11.67 3.54
CA PRO A 133 -10.81 12.33 4.09
C PRO A 133 -11.76 12.73 2.95
N SER A 134 -13.07 12.77 3.21
CA SER A 134 -14.09 13.16 2.21
C SER A 134 -13.83 14.52 1.57
N GLU A 135 -13.21 15.44 2.30
CA GLU A 135 -12.86 16.79 1.80
C GLU A 135 -11.53 16.84 1.04
N SER A 136 -10.82 15.71 0.91
CA SER A 136 -9.52 15.66 0.24
C SER A 136 -9.63 16.09 -1.22
N PRO A 137 -8.69 16.91 -1.73
CA PRO A 137 -8.59 17.18 -3.16
C PRO A 137 -8.15 15.94 -3.96
N ASN A 138 -7.59 14.92 -3.30
CA ASN A 138 -7.15 13.68 -3.93
C ASN A 138 -8.21 12.56 -3.85
N ARG A 139 -9.46 12.91 -3.55
CA ARG A 139 -10.55 11.93 -3.59
C ARG A 139 -10.88 11.51 -5.02
N LEU A 140 -11.28 10.27 -5.17
CA LEU A 140 -11.76 9.74 -6.44
C LEU A 140 -13.22 10.09 -6.62
N ILE A 141 -13.53 10.64 -7.78
CA ILE A 141 -14.90 10.83 -8.25
C ILE A 141 -15.07 9.97 -9.49
N SER A 142 -16.04 9.06 -9.46
CA SER A 142 -16.32 8.20 -10.61
C SER A 142 -17.08 8.96 -11.69
N GLU A 143 -16.65 8.78 -12.93
CA GLU A 143 -17.36 9.28 -14.11
C GLU A 143 -18.76 8.64 -14.22
N ASN A 144 -18.84 7.34 -13.96
CA ASN A 144 -20.06 6.54 -14.07
C ASN A 144 -20.86 6.45 -12.75
N HIS A 145 -20.74 7.44 -11.86
CA HIS A 145 -21.32 7.37 -10.51
C HIS A 145 -22.84 7.19 -10.50
N ALA A 146 -23.58 7.80 -11.43
CA ALA A 146 -25.03 7.63 -11.50
C ALA A 146 -25.41 6.16 -11.77
N LEU A 147 -24.68 5.51 -12.68
CA LEU A 147 -24.88 4.10 -12.99
C LEU A 147 -24.40 3.20 -11.83
N LEU A 148 -23.25 3.49 -11.22
CA LEU A 148 -22.77 2.75 -10.03
C LEU A 148 -23.78 2.82 -8.88
N LYS A 149 -24.35 4.00 -8.63
CA LYS A 149 -25.38 4.21 -7.60
C LYS A 149 -26.69 3.49 -7.96
N GLN A 150 -27.04 3.44 -9.24
CA GLN A 150 -28.17 2.66 -9.71
C GLN A 150 -27.95 1.16 -9.43
N LEU A 151 -26.79 0.59 -9.82
CA LEU A 151 -26.46 -0.82 -9.56
C LEU A 151 -26.45 -1.13 -8.06
N GLN A 152 -25.91 -0.24 -7.23
CA GLN A 152 -25.94 -0.39 -5.78
C GLN A 152 -27.38 -0.47 -5.23
N ASN A 153 -28.34 0.24 -5.82
CA ASN A 153 -29.73 0.23 -5.40
C ASN A 153 -30.57 -0.91 -6.03
N GLN A 154 -30.12 -1.49 -7.14
CA GLN A 154 -30.81 -2.57 -7.84
C GLN A 154 -30.47 -3.92 -7.20
N ILE A 155 -31.36 -4.40 -6.33
CA ILE A 155 -31.18 -5.65 -5.54
C ILE A 155 -31.44 -6.93 -6.37
N ASN A 156 -31.74 -6.82 -7.67
CA ASN A 156 -32.19 -7.96 -8.48
C ASN A 156 -31.02 -8.76 -9.08
N ASP A 157 -31.14 -10.10 -9.02
CA ASP A 157 -30.16 -11.11 -9.51
C ASP A 157 -29.98 -11.13 -11.04
N THR A 158 -30.29 -10.05 -11.74
CA THR A 158 -29.89 -9.95 -13.14
C THR A 158 -28.37 -9.84 -13.18
N GLU A 159 -27.73 -10.64 -14.05
CA GLU A 159 -26.31 -10.56 -14.41
C GLU A 159 -25.99 -9.17 -14.99
N GLU A 160 -26.01 -8.15 -14.13
CA GLU A 160 -25.70 -6.79 -14.52
C GLU A 160 -24.21 -6.73 -14.83
N LYS A 161 -23.90 -6.33 -16.06
CA LYS A 161 -22.53 -6.14 -16.53
C LYS A 161 -21.81 -5.19 -15.59
N GLY A 162 -20.60 -5.54 -15.18
CA GLY A 162 -19.76 -4.62 -14.41
C GLY A 162 -19.53 -3.28 -15.13
N ILE A 163 -19.08 -2.30 -14.36
CA ILE A 163 -18.79 -0.94 -14.79
C ILE A 163 -17.31 -0.68 -14.58
N LEU A 164 -16.67 -0.07 -15.58
CA LEU A 164 -15.31 0.41 -15.44
C LEU A 164 -15.25 1.53 -14.40
N LEU A 165 -14.37 1.38 -13.41
CA LEU A 165 -14.15 2.40 -12.38
C LEU A 165 -13.27 3.55 -12.91
N THR A 166 -13.76 4.26 -13.92
CA THR A 166 -13.12 5.45 -14.50
C THR A 166 -13.38 6.70 -13.67
N LEU A 167 -12.50 7.69 -13.78
CA LEU A 167 -12.46 8.86 -12.90
C LEU A 167 -12.78 10.15 -13.64
N SER A 168 -13.78 10.90 -13.17
CA SER A 168 -14.01 12.28 -13.62
C SER A 168 -13.08 13.27 -12.91
N SER A 169 -12.66 12.95 -11.68
CA SER A 169 -11.66 13.72 -10.92
C SER A 169 -10.28 13.77 -11.61
N HIS A 170 -9.97 12.76 -12.42
CA HIS A 170 -8.68 12.58 -13.10
C HIS A 170 -8.96 12.00 -14.50
N PRO A 171 -9.24 12.85 -15.50
CA PRO A 171 -9.50 12.40 -16.86
C PRO A 171 -8.37 11.50 -17.36
N ASP A 172 -8.73 10.46 -18.12
CA ASP A 172 -7.82 9.43 -18.64
C ASP A 172 -7.27 8.45 -17.58
N TYR A 173 -7.82 8.47 -16.35
CA TYR A 173 -7.46 7.51 -15.30
C TYR A 173 -8.65 6.67 -14.80
N GLY A 174 -8.33 5.51 -14.25
CA GLY A 174 -9.26 4.60 -13.58
C GLY A 174 -8.61 3.80 -12.46
N VAL A 175 -9.44 3.11 -11.67
CA VAL A 175 -8.96 2.12 -10.70
C VAL A 175 -8.56 0.87 -11.46
N MET A 176 -7.33 0.39 -11.26
CA MET A 176 -6.77 -0.75 -11.97
C MET A 176 -6.02 -1.69 -11.02
N PHE A 177 -5.77 -2.91 -11.50
CA PHE A 177 -4.79 -3.81 -10.92
C PHE A 177 -3.41 -3.49 -11.49
N GLY A 178 -2.39 -3.42 -10.64
CA GLY A 178 -1.02 -3.23 -11.11
C GLY A 178 -0.51 -4.46 -11.84
N GLU A 179 0.61 -4.34 -12.55
CA GLU A 179 1.32 -5.47 -13.18
C GLU A 179 1.97 -6.41 -12.15
N LEU A 180 1.73 -6.18 -10.85
CA LEU A 180 2.29 -6.98 -9.79
C LEU A 180 1.57 -8.34 -9.71
N PRO A 181 2.31 -9.43 -9.44
CA PRO A 181 1.68 -10.73 -9.23
C PRO A 181 0.73 -10.67 -8.02
N TYR A 182 -0.35 -11.44 -8.08
CA TYR A 182 -1.17 -11.67 -6.89
C TYR A 182 -0.34 -12.37 -5.82
N MET A 183 -0.48 -11.91 -4.58
CA MET A 183 0.22 -12.49 -3.44
C MET A 183 -0.69 -13.47 -2.73
N GLU A 184 -0.19 -14.66 -2.42
CA GLU A 184 -0.88 -15.62 -1.59
C GLU A 184 -0.41 -15.51 -0.14
N ILE A 185 -1.28 -14.99 0.74
CA ILE A 185 -0.98 -14.81 2.16
C ILE A 185 -1.97 -15.64 2.97
N GLN A 186 -1.51 -16.72 3.61
CA GLN A 186 -2.36 -17.58 4.47
C GLN A 186 -3.66 -18.05 3.78
N CYS A 187 -3.56 -18.50 2.52
CA CYS A 187 -4.69 -18.92 1.68
C CYS A 187 -5.66 -17.78 1.28
N VAL A 188 -5.16 -16.55 1.27
CA VAL A 188 -5.85 -15.37 0.75
C VAL A 188 -5.07 -14.83 -0.42
N THR A 189 -5.69 -14.80 -1.60
CA THR A 189 -5.17 -14.09 -2.77
C THR A 189 -5.33 -12.60 -2.52
N VAL A 190 -4.25 -11.84 -2.59
CA VAL A 190 -4.20 -10.39 -2.38
C VAL A 190 -3.66 -9.71 -3.63
N ALA A 191 -4.36 -8.68 -4.09
CA ALA A 191 -3.92 -7.82 -5.16
C ALA A 191 -3.99 -6.36 -4.72
N TYR A 192 -2.98 -5.59 -5.12
CA TYR A 192 -2.96 -4.15 -4.89
C TYR A 192 -3.77 -3.43 -5.96
N LEU A 193 -4.51 -2.43 -5.51
CA LEU A 193 -5.26 -1.54 -6.38
C LEU A 193 -4.49 -0.24 -6.56
N PHE A 194 -4.54 0.27 -7.77
CA PHE A 194 -3.86 1.48 -8.17
C PHE A 194 -4.78 2.38 -8.97
N ILE A 195 -4.28 3.58 -9.24
CA ILE A 195 -4.80 4.50 -10.22
C ILE A 195 -3.81 4.56 -11.37
N GLY A 196 -4.31 4.33 -12.57
CA GLY A 196 -3.53 4.38 -13.79
C GLY A 196 -4.42 4.59 -15.02
N PRO A 197 -3.89 4.36 -16.23
CA PRO A 197 -4.57 4.71 -17.47
C PRO A 197 -5.97 4.08 -17.61
N VAL A 198 -6.91 4.84 -18.16
CA VAL A 198 -8.33 4.48 -18.27
C VAL A 198 -8.54 3.16 -19.03
N GLU A 199 -7.70 2.84 -20.01
CA GLU A 199 -7.73 1.59 -20.77
C GLU A 199 -7.43 0.34 -19.93
N SER A 200 -6.82 0.52 -18.75
CA SER A 200 -6.52 -0.55 -17.78
C SER A 200 -7.50 -0.57 -16.61
N SER A 201 -8.58 0.21 -16.67
CA SER A 201 -9.58 0.27 -15.58
C SER A 201 -10.21 -1.09 -15.36
N ALA A 202 -10.32 -1.48 -14.09
CA ALA A 202 -10.95 -2.72 -13.68
C ALA A 202 -12.47 -2.65 -13.82
N LEU A 203 -13.06 -3.77 -14.25
CA LEU A 203 -14.50 -3.95 -14.37
C LEU A 203 -15.10 -4.36 -13.02
N ALA A 204 -15.86 -3.46 -12.39
CA ALA A 204 -16.38 -3.68 -11.06
C ALA A 204 -17.91 -3.67 -10.98
N ARG A 205 -18.47 -4.42 -10.03
CA ARG A 205 -19.90 -4.37 -9.68
C ARG A 205 -20.13 -4.40 -8.19
N PHE A 206 -21.30 -3.94 -7.76
CA PHE A 206 -21.75 -4.04 -6.38
C PHE A 206 -22.44 -5.38 -6.11
N THR A 207 -22.22 -5.94 -4.93
CA THR A 207 -23.03 -7.04 -4.39
C THR A 207 -24.20 -6.51 -3.57
N ARG A 208 -25.14 -7.39 -3.23
CA ARG A 208 -26.21 -7.11 -2.25
C ARG A 208 -25.71 -6.68 -0.87
N LYS A 209 -24.46 -6.98 -0.54
CA LYS A 209 -23.80 -6.58 0.71
C LYS A 209 -23.00 -5.28 0.54
N ASN A 210 -23.20 -4.56 -0.56
CA ASN A 210 -22.45 -3.37 -0.92
C ASN A 210 -20.94 -3.64 -1.10
N GLU A 211 -20.54 -4.86 -1.43
CA GLU A 211 -19.14 -5.17 -1.72
C GLU A 211 -18.84 -4.82 -3.18
N ILE A 212 -17.63 -4.32 -3.46
CA ILE A 212 -17.18 -4.07 -4.84
C ILE A 212 -16.39 -5.31 -5.29
N ILE A 213 -16.90 -6.02 -6.30
CA ILE A 213 -16.27 -7.20 -6.91
C ILE A 213 -15.69 -6.81 -8.27
N PHE A 214 -14.48 -7.28 -8.56
CA PHE A 214 -13.82 -7.15 -9.86
C PHE A 214 -14.02 -8.42 -10.69
N GLU A 215 -14.82 -8.32 -11.76
CA GLU A 215 -15.28 -9.47 -12.55
C GLU A 215 -14.19 -10.04 -13.47
N ASP A 216 -13.38 -9.14 -14.02
CA ASP A 216 -12.22 -9.40 -14.87
C ASP A 216 -11.01 -9.94 -14.09
N HIS A 217 -11.09 -9.98 -12.76
CA HIS A 217 -10.02 -10.46 -11.88
C HIS A 217 -10.53 -11.52 -10.90
N ASP A 218 -11.12 -12.59 -11.44
CA ASP A 218 -11.52 -13.80 -10.71
C ASP A 218 -12.46 -13.55 -9.50
N GLY A 219 -13.22 -12.46 -9.54
CA GLY A 219 -14.15 -12.09 -8.48
C GLY A 219 -13.45 -11.58 -7.21
N LEU A 220 -12.24 -11.01 -7.32
CA LEU A 220 -11.59 -10.34 -6.20
C LEU A 220 -12.50 -9.26 -5.61
N VAL A 221 -12.52 -9.14 -4.28
CA VAL A 221 -13.38 -8.18 -3.56
C VAL A 221 -12.52 -7.05 -3.01
N MET A 222 -12.86 -5.80 -3.33
CA MET A 222 -12.23 -4.61 -2.76
C MET A 222 -12.41 -4.59 -1.24
N ARG A 223 -11.34 -4.26 -0.50
CA ARG A 223 -11.38 -4.14 0.95
C ARG A 223 -10.25 -3.29 1.53
N SER A 224 -10.44 -2.87 2.76
CA SER A 224 -9.40 -2.26 3.58
C SER A 224 -8.32 -3.26 4.00
N VAL A 225 -7.03 -2.89 3.91
CA VAL A 225 -5.94 -3.72 4.47
C VAL A 225 -6.09 -3.82 5.99
N GLY A 226 -6.03 -5.04 6.52
CA GLY A 226 -6.12 -5.29 7.96
C GLY A 226 -7.48 -4.92 8.58
N ASN A 227 -8.51 -4.66 7.76
CA ASN A 227 -9.82 -4.17 8.19
C ASN A 227 -9.78 -2.83 8.95
N ILE A 228 -8.83 -1.95 8.61
CA ILE A 228 -8.64 -0.67 9.31
C ILE A 228 -9.25 0.47 8.49
N LEU A 229 -10.21 1.19 9.07
CA LEU A 229 -10.88 2.31 8.42
C LEU A 229 -10.29 3.64 8.93
N GLU A 230 -9.08 3.94 8.46
CA GLU A 230 -8.35 5.15 8.84
C GLU A 230 -7.83 5.88 7.60
N ASN A 231 -7.65 7.19 7.75
CA ASN A 231 -7.01 8.00 6.74
C ASN A 231 -5.59 7.48 6.42
N GLY A 232 -5.30 7.26 5.14
CA GLY A 232 -4.04 6.68 4.70
C GLY A 232 -4.05 5.16 4.64
N ASN A 233 -5.08 4.45 5.10
CA ASN A 233 -5.02 2.99 4.96
C ASN A 233 -5.14 2.57 3.49
N PHE A 234 -4.39 1.53 3.10
CA PHE A 234 -4.44 0.98 1.75
C PHE A 234 -5.78 0.30 1.49
N VAL A 235 -6.17 0.34 0.23
CA VAL A 235 -7.27 -0.45 -0.30
C VAL A 235 -6.68 -1.50 -1.24
N ILE A 236 -7.04 -2.75 -1.01
CA ILE A 236 -6.61 -3.92 -1.78
C ILE A 236 -7.84 -4.63 -2.33
N ALA A 237 -7.62 -5.57 -3.23
CA ALA A 237 -8.62 -6.55 -3.59
C ALA A 237 -8.17 -7.92 -3.10
N THR A 238 -9.06 -8.73 -2.55
CA THR A 238 -8.69 -10.09 -2.14
C THR A 238 -9.76 -11.11 -2.42
N LYS A 239 -9.35 -12.36 -2.50
CA LYS A 239 -10.21 -13.54 -2.57
C LYS A 239 -9.84 -14.43 -1.40
N ASP A 240 -10.74 -14.54 -0.43
CA ASP A 240 -10.60 -15.44 0.70
C ASP A 240 -11.81 -16.37 0.84
N ASN A 241 -11.58 -17.55 1.42
CA ASN A 241 -12.64 -18.53 1.71
C ASN A 241 -13.51 -18.14 2.92
N CYS A 242 -13.48 -16.88 3.34
CA CYS A 242 -14.18 -16.42 4.53
C CYS A 242 -15.62 -16.04 4.19
N THR A 243 -16.58 -16.71 4.82
CA THR A 243 -18.02 -16.50 4.59
C THR A 243 -18.61 -15.29 5.33
N HIS A 244 -17.84 -14.67 6.21
CA HIS A 244 -18.29 -13.57 7.06
C HIS A 244 -17.78 -12.22 6.53
N PRO A 245 -18.66 -11.22 6.37
CA PRO A 245 -18.23 -9.87 6.00
C PRO A 245 -17.34 -9.28 7.10
N ARG A 246 -16.24 -8.65 6.69
CA ARG A 246 -15.27 -7.98 7.57
C ARG A 246 -15.43 -6.47 7.46
N PRO A 247 -14.98 -5.71 8.48
CA PRO A 247 -14.99 -4.26 8.39
C PRO A 247 -14.24 -3.75 7.15
N GLY A 248 -14.80 -2.77 6.46
CA GLY A 248 -14.20 -2.20 5.25
C GLY A 248 -14.31 -3.08 4.01
N MET A 249 -15.30 -3.98 3.95
CA MET A 249 -15.69 -4.70 2.74
C MET A 249 -16.93 -4.09 2.06
N SER A 250 -17.73 -3.31 2.78
CA SER A 250 -18.94 -2.65 2.24
C SER A 250 -18.68 -1.19 1.92
N PHE A 251 -19.08 -0.76 0.72
CA PHE A 251 -18.86 0.57 0.17
C PHE A 251 -20.16 1.21 -0.31
N GLN A 252 -20.23 2.53 -0.28
CA GLN A 252 -21.34 3.32 -0.82
C GLN A 252 -20.84 4.33 -1.84
N VAL A 253 -21.68 4.60 -2.85
CA VAL A 253 -21.46 5.69 -3.80
C VAL A 253 -22.17 6.94 -3.27
N ASN A 254 -21.39 7.99 -3.02
CA ASN A 254 -21.89 9.26 -2.52
C ASN A 254 -22.52 10.09 -3.66
N ASP A 255 -23.25 11.16 -3.28
CA ASP A 255 -23.93 12.03 -4.24
C ASP A 255 -22.98 12.76 -5.19
N ASP A 256 -21.76 13.05 -4.74
CA ASP A 256 -20.71 13.69 -5.55
C ASP A 256 -19.96 12.70 -6.44
N GLY A 257 -20.29 11.41 -6.38
CA GLY A 257 -19.65 10.33 -7.13
C GLY A 257 -18.39 9.76 -6.49
N SER A 258 -18.01 10.20 -5.29
CA SER A 258 -16.99 9.53 -4.49
C SER A 258 -17.49 8.22 -3.91
N ILE A 259 -16.56 7.33 -3.53
CA ILE A 259 -16.88 6.02 -2.96
C ILE A 259 -16.33 5.95 -1.53
N SER A 260 -17.17 5.64 -0.56
CA SER A 260 -16.82 5.56 0.87
C SER A 260 -17.06 4.17 1.44
N PRO A 261 -16.31 3.72 2.45
CA PRO A 261 -16.76 2.61 3.30
C PRO A 261 -18.08 2.98 3.99
N VAL A 262 -19.03 2.05 4.03
CA VAL A 262 -20.33 2.27 4.71
C VAL A 262 -20.13 2.57 6.20
N GLU A 263 -19.14 1.94 6.83
CA GLU A 263 -18.84 2.09 8.25
C GLU A 263 -18.05 3.37 8.59
N ALA A 264 -17.48 4.05 7.59
CA ALA A 264 -16.67 5.25 7.76
C ALA A 264 -16.92 6.27 6.63
N PRO A 265 -18.11 6.90 6.58
CA PRO A 265 -18.50 7.79 5.48
C PRO A 265 -17.69 9.08 5.39
N ASN A 266 -16.95 9.43 6.44
CA ASN A 266 -15.98 10.54 6.44
C ASN A 266 -14.69 10.23 5.67
N LEU A 267 -14.51 8.98 5.22
CA LEU A 267 -13.42 8.54 4.37
C LEU A 267 -13.94 8.20 2.98
N VAL A 268 -13.12 8.45 1.96
CA VAL A 268 -13.40 8.13 0.56
C VAL A 268 -12.19 7.46 -0.08
N LEU A 269 -12.41 6.72 -1.17
CA LEU A 269 -11.33 6.26 -2.03
C LEU A 269 -10.56 7.45 -2.60
N GLY A 270 -9.24 7.36 -2.61
CA GLY A 270 -8.34 8.41 -3.02
C GLY A 270 -6.93 7.91 -3.21
N PHE A 271 -6.01 8.85 -3.39
CA PHE A 271 -4.58 8.57 -3.42
C PHE A 271 -3.80 9.68 -2.71
N TYR A 272 -2.52 9.43 -2.47
CA TYR A 272 -1.61 10.44 -1.98
C TYR A 272 -0.63 10.80 -3.08
N ASP A 273 -0.56 12.10 -3.40
CA ASP A 273 0.55 12.60 -4.18
C ASP A 273 1.75 12.86 -3.25
N LEU A 274 2.60 11.84 -3.10
CA LEU A 274 3.82 11.96 -2.31
C LEU A 274 4.76 13.05 -2.84
N SER A 275 4.60 13.48 -4.10
CA SER A 275 5.40 14.59 -4.64
C SER A 275 4.98 15.96 -4.09
N ALA A 276 3.72 16.10 -3.66
CA ALA A 276 3.19 17.32 -3.06
C ALA A 276 3.59 17.49 -1.58
N LEU A 277 4.08 16.44 -0.90
CA LEU A 277 4.46 16.48 0.51
C LEU A 277 5.76 17.24 0.81
N SER A 278 6.45 17.78 -0.20
CA SER A 278 7.80 18.36 -0.04
C SER A 278 7.87 19.78 0.54
N ASN A 279 6.75 20.48 0.76
CA ASN A 279 6.80 21.87 1.20
C ASN A 279 6.03 22.19 2.47
N ASP A 280 5.33 21.23 3.06
CA ASP A 280 4.52 21.51 4.24
C ASP A 280 4.84 20.54 5.38
N SER A 281 5.88 20.90 6.14
CA SER A 281 6.19 20.30 7.44
C SER A 281 5.04 20.42 8.46
N SER A 282 3.93 21.06 8.09
CA SER A 282 2.71 21.21 8.89
C SER A 282 1.60 20.20 8.60
N ILE A 283 1.72 19.33 7.59
CA ILE A 283 0.87 18.13 7.51
C ILE A 283 1.41 17.10 8.52
N GLN A 284 1.45 17.48 9.80
CA GLN A 284 1.24 16.51 10.85
C GLN A 284 -0.19 16.01 10.63
N ILE A 285 -0.32 14.83 10.03
CA ILE A 285 -1.55 14.06 10.12
C ILE A 285 -1.79 13.87 11.62
N LYS A 286 -2.61 14.75 12.21
CA LYS A 286 -3.07 14.64 13.59
C LYS A 286 -3.95 13.40 13.64
N VAL A 287 -3.33 12.26 13.89
CA VAL A 287 -4.02 11.04 14.26
C VAL A 287 -4.60 11.30 15.66
N GLU A 288 -5.80 11.88 15.73
CA GLU A 288 -6.61 11.88 16.95
C GLU A 288 -7.12 10.45 17.20
N GLY A 289 -6.20 9.57 17.59
CA GLY A 289 -6.53 8.25 18.09
C GLY A 289 -7.17 8.39 19.47
N LYS A 290 -8.51 8.45 19.53
CA LYS A 290 -9.22 8.13 20.77
C LYS A 290 -8.85 6.69 21.16
N LYS A 291 -8.00 6.55 22.18
CA LYS A 291 -7.69 5.28 22.87
C LYS A 291 -8.99 4.62 23.35
N LYS A 292 -9.58 3.76 22.52
CA LYS A 292 -10.40 2.62 22.97
C LYS A 292 -9.73 1.35 22.48
N ARG A 293 -8.64 0.96 23.17
CA ARG A 293 -7.91 -0.28 22.90
C ARG A 293 -8.25 -1.35 23.93
N ASN A 294 -8.29 -2.58 23.44
CA ASN A 294 -8.00 -3.85 24.14
C ASN A 294 -9.09 -4.50 25.01
N MET A 295 -10.24 -4.82 24.42
CA MET A 295 -11.11 -5.86 24.99
C MET A 295 -11.43 -7.02 24.03
N TRP A 296 -11.24 -6.84 22.72
CA TRP A 296 -11.62 -7.85 21.71
C TRP A 296 -10.54 -8.90 21.42
N LEU A 297 -9.26 -8.54 21.48
CA LEU A 297 -8.16 -9.46 21.14
C LEU A 297 -7.93 -10.56 22.18
N HIS A 298 -8.23 -10.32 23.46
CA HIS A 298 -8.20 -11.38 24.48
C HIS A 298 -9.30 -12.43 24.26
N SER A 299 -10.50 -11.99 23.88
CA SER A 299 -11.65 -12.88 23.63
C SER A 299 -11.43 -13.82 22.44
N LEU A 300 -10.72 -13.37 21.40
CA LEU A 300 -10.46 -14.22 20.22
C LEU A 300 -9.41 -15.29 20.52
N ASN A 301 -8.36 -14.94 21.27
CA ASN A 301 -7.31 -15.90 21.66
C ASN A 301 -7.86 -16.99 22.60
N GLU A 302 -8.74 -16.63 23.54
CA GLU A 302 -9.36 -17.61 24.44
C GLU A 302 -10.30 -18.58 23.71
N LYS A 303 -11.07 -18.09 22.73
CA LYS A 303 -11.95 -18.96 21.92
C LYS A 303 -11.16 -19.94 21.05
N VAL A 304 -10.06 -19.49 20.44
CA VAL A 304 -9.20 -20.35 19.62
C VAL A 304 -8.45 -21.38 20.48
N GLN A 305 -7.94 -20.98 21.65
CA GLN A 305 -7.30 -21.91 22.58
C GLN A 305 -8.30 -22.95 23.12
N LYS A 306 -9.54 -22.55 23.39
CA LYS A 306 -10.59 -23.48 23.84
C LYS A 306 -10.97 -24.52 22.77
N ILE A 307 -11.07 -24.11 21.51
CA ILE A 307 -11.35 -25.04 20.39
C ILE A 307 -10.20 -26.05 20.19
N ILE A 308 -8.95 -25.65 20.42
CA ILE A 308 -7.80 -26.56 20.29
C ILE A 308 -7.77 -27.57 21.45
N LEU A 309 -8.05 -27.12 22.67
CA LEU A 309 -8.09 -27.98 23.86
C LEU A 309 -9.28 -28.94 23.90
N GLU A 310 -10.40 -28.61 23.25
CA GLU A 310 -11.58 -29.49 23.18
C GLU A 310 -11.49 -30.56 22.07
N ASN A 311 -10.47 -30.48 21.21
CA ASN A 311 -10.23 -31.43 20.10
C ASN A 311 -8.91 -32.21 20.22
N THR A 312 -8.31 -32.22 21.42
CA THR A 312 -7.18 -33.10 21.81
C THR A 312 -7.55 -33.95 23.00
#